data_AF-L7MMW0-F1
#
_entry.id   AF-L7MMW0-F1
#
_cell.length_a   1.000
_cell.length_b   1.000
_cell.length_c   1.000
_cell.angle_alpha   90.00
_cell.angle_beta   90.00
_cell.angle_gamma   90.00
#
_symmetry.space_group_name_H-M   'P 1'
#
loop_
_entity.id
_entity.type
_entity.pdbx_description
1 polymer ?
#
loop_
_entity_poly.entity_id
_entity_poly.type
_entity_poly.pdbx_seq_one_letter_code
_entity_poly.pdbx_strand_id
1 'polypeptide(L)' 'MNAFLITVLMVTLFAFKVSAPLPPNCAEVTCNREGCSQFDCSCGTYKDLCGCCDLCYKCPDEQCNSYFFDLC' A
#
# COMPACT_ATOMS: atom_id res chain seq x y z
N MET A 1 -29.45 -27.66 -14.57
CA MET A 1 -28.27 -26.77 -14.48
C MET A 1 -28.12 -26.05 -15.82
N ASN A 2 -28.25 -24.71 -15.83
CA ASN A 2 -28.24 -23.93 -17.07
C ASN A 2 -26.79 -23.66 -17.51
N ALA A 3 -26.30 -24.39 -18.51
CA ALA A 3 -24.92 -24.34 -18.98
C ALA A 3 -24.47 -22.92 -19.36
N PHE A 4 -25.41 -22.06 -19.77
CA PHE A 4 -25.18 -20.66 -20.08
C PHE A 4 -24.67 -19.84 -18.89
N LEU A 5 -25.15 -20.12 -17.68
CA LEU A 5 -24.69 -19.40 -16.48
C LEU A 5 -23.25 -19.75 -16.14
N ILE A 6 -22.85 -21.01 -16.40
CA ILE A 6 -21.52 -21.51 -16.11
C ILE A 6 -20.51 -20.89 -17.09
N THR A 7 -20.87 -20.76 -18.37
CA THR A 7 -19.98 -20.15 -19.37
C THR A 7 -19.78 -18.65 -19.11
N VAL A 8 -20.84 -17.92 -18.75
CA VAL A 8 -20.73 -16.50 -18.40
C VAL A 8 -19.84 -16.29 -17.17
N LEU A 9 -19.97 -17.14 -16.14
CA LEU A 9 -19.14 -17.06 -14.94
C LEU A 9 -17.65 -17.29 -15.23
N MET A 10 -17.33 -18.23 -16.13
CA MET A 10 -15.94 -18.50 -16.48
C MET A 10 -15.30 -17.32 -17.22
N VAL A 11 -16.02 -16.71 -18.18
CA VAL A 11 -15.46 -15.59 -18.98
C VAL A 11 -15.13 -14.37 -18.11
N THR A 12 -15.97 -14.04 -17.13
CA THR A 12 -15.71 -12.89 -16.25
C THR A 12 -14.45 -13.08 -15.41
N LEU A 13 -14.21 -14.28 -14.86
CA LEU A 13 -13.03 -14.55 -14.03
C LEU A 13 -11.72 -14.40 -14.81
N PHE A 14 -11.67 -14.80 -16.08
CA PHE A 14 -10.46 -14.68 -16.89
C PHE A 14 -10.23 -13.26 -17.45
N ALA A 15 -11.28 -12.44 -17.56
CA ALA A 15 -11.18 -11.09 -18.12
C ALA A 15 -10.53 -10.08 -17.15
N PHE A 16 -10.69 -10.26 -15.83
CA PHE A 16 -10.13 -9.33 -14.85
C PHE A 16 -8.72 -9.75 -14.44
N LYS A 17 -7.71 -9.27 -15.17
CA LYS A 17 -6.32 -9.27 -14.71
C LYS A 17 -6.14 -8.09 -13.74
N VAL A 18 -6.09 -8.33 -12.43
CA VAL A 18 -5.75 -7.30 -11.44
C VAL A 18 -4.23 -7.11 -11.43
N SER A 19 -3.75 -5.92 -11.77
CA SER A 19 -2.34 -5.54 -11.62
C SER A 19 -2.10 -4.99 -10.20
N ALA A 20 -1.32 -5.68 -9.38
CA ALA A 20 -0.83 -5.11 -8.12
C ALA A 20 0.33 -4.15 -8.41
N PRO A 21 0.42 -2.98 -7.75
CA PRO A 21 1.61 -2.14 -7.83
C PRO A 21 2.82 -2.91 -7.30
N LEU A 22 3.89 -2.96 -8.07
CA LEU A 22 5.15 -3.57 -7.66
C LEU A 22 5.79 -2.72 -6.55
N PRO A 23 6.34 -3.32 -5.49
CA PRO A 23 7.09 -2.58 -4.48
C PRO A 23 8.32 -1.92 -5.13
N PRO A 24 8.79 -0.77 -4.60
CA PRO A 24 9.97 -0.09 -5.11
C PRO A 24 11.22 -0.97 -5.00
N ASN A 25 12.15 -0.83 -5.95
CA ASN A 25 13.45 -1.48 -5.86
C ASN A 25 14.33 -0.75 -4.83
N CYS A 26 14.27 -1.16 -3.57
CA CYS A 26 15.00 -0.53 -2.48
C CYS A 26 16.53 -0.66 -2.58
N ALA A 27 17.08 -1.51 -3.46
CA ALA A 27 18.52 -1.60 -3.68
C ALA A 27 19.10 -0.37 -4.42
N GLU A 28 18.25 0.34 -5.18
CA GLU A 28 18.65 1.54 -5.94
C GLU A 28 18.32 2.83 -5.18
N VAL A 29 17.63 2.73 -4.04
CA VAL A 29 17.24 3.88 -3.21
C VAL A 29 18.35 4.16 -2.20
N THR A 30 19.12 5.23 -2.43
CA THR A 30 20.05 5.73 -1.42
C THR A 30 19.27 6.46 -0.33
N CYS A 31 19.23 5.88 0.86
CA CYS A 31 18.52 6.45 2.00
C CYS A 31 19.17 7.75 2.47
N ASN A 32 18.49 8.89 2.24
CA ASN A 32 18.89 10.18 2.79
C ASN A 32 18.09 10.49 4.06
N ARG A 33 18.65 10.14 5.22
CA ARG A 33 17.99 10.37 6.52
C ARG A 33 17.82 11.84 6.89
N GLU A 34 18.69 12.71 6.39
CA GLU A 34 18.63 14.16 6.65
C GLU A 34 17.47 14.82 5.88
N GLY A 35 17.05 14.21 4.76
CA GLY A 35 15.88 14.65 4.00
C GLY A 35 14.55 14.12 4.53
N CYS A 36 14.57 13.25 5.55
CA CYS A 36 13.34 12.74 6.15
C CYS A 36 12.65 13.86 6.94
N SER A 37 11.37 14.05 6.67
CA SER A 37 10.52 14.94 7.45
C SER A 37 10.48 14.49 8.90
N GLN A 38 10.81 15.39 9.83
CA GLN A 38 10.70 15.13 11.25
C GLN A 38 9.26 15.38 11.68
N PHE A 39 8.58 14.32 12.11
CA PHE A 39 7.22 14.40 12.61
C PHE A 39 7.17 13.99 14.09
N ASP A 40 6.35 14.68 14.88
CA ASP A 40 6.05 14.26 16.24
C ASP A 40 4.88 13.27 16.22
N CYS A 41 5.22 11.98 16.10
CA CYS A 41 4.24 10.93 15.95
C CYS A 41 3.68 10.51 17.32
N SER A 42 2.55 11.11 17.71
CA SER A 42 1.89 10.82 19.00
C SER A 42 1.40 9.37 19.14
N CYS A 43 1.10 8.70 18.02
CA CYS A 43 0.54 7.35 17.98
C CYS A 43 1.52 6.27 17.53
N GLY A 44 2.82 6.61 17.45
CA GLY A 44 3.90 5.70 17.08
C GLY A 44 4.42 5.91 15.67
N THR A 45 5.54 5.26 15.37
CA THR A 45 6.26 5.36 14.10
C THR A 45 6.40 4.02 13.40
N TYR A 46 6.45 4.04 12.08
CA TYR A 46 6.81 2.91 11.24
C TYR A 46 7.77 3.34 10.13
N LYS A 47 8.51 2.40 9.58
CA LYS A 47 9.42 2.71 8.49
C LYS A 47 8.72 2.71 7.14
N ASP A 48 9.16 3.57 6.23
CA ASP A 48 8.75 3.52 4.83
C ASP A 48 9.01 2.13 4.18
N LEU A 49 8.52 1.96 2.95
CA LEU A 49 8.62 0.69 2.21
C LEU A 49 10.05 0.16 2.05
N CYS A 50 11.07 1.03 2.14
CA CYS A 50 12.48 0.68 2.02
C CYS A 50 13.25 0.73 3.35
N GLY A 51 12.57 0.97 4.47
CA GLY A 51 13.19 0.99 5.79
C GLY A 51 13.99 2.25 6.13
N CYS A 52 13.84 3.33 5.35
CA CYS A 52 14.70 4.52 5.40
C CYS A 52 14.20 5.58 6.39
N CYS A 53 13.05 6.21 6.11
CA CYS A 53 12.46 7.24 6.94
C CYS A 53 11.42 6.66 7.91
N ASP A 54 11.33 7.25 9.10
CA ASP A 54 10.25 7.01 10.05
C ASP A 54 9.03 7.86 9.66
N LEU A 55 7.90 7.21 9.43
CA LEU A 55 6.59 7.76 9.13
C LEU A 55 5.68 7.58 10.35
N CYS A 56 4.71 8.47 10.54
CA CYS A 56 3.76 8.36 11.65
C CYS A 56 2.61 7.41 11.33
N TYR A 57 2.24 6.56 12.28
CA TYR A 57 0.92 5.95 12.25
C TYR A 57 -0.16 7.02 12.37
N LYS A 58 -1.28 6.81 11.67
CA LYS A 58 -2.50 7.58 11.95
C LYS A 58 -3.04 7.20 13.32
N CYS A 59 -3.50 8.21 14.05
CA CYS A 59 -4.06 7.99 15.37
C CYS A 59 -5.44 7.30 15.28
N PRO A 60 -5.88 6.61 16.36
CA PRO A 60 -7.27 6.18 16.47
C PRO A 60 -8.19 7.39 16.21
N ASP A 61 -9.23 7.19 15.41
CA ASP A 61 -10.20 8.21 14.96
C ASP A 61 -9.74 9.17 13.84
N GLU A 62 -8.50 9.04 13.32
CA GLU A 62 -8.10 9.76 12.10
C GLU A 62 -8.52 9.03 10.82
N GLN A 63 -8.75 9.80 9.74
CA GLN A 63 -9.06 9.21 8.43
C GLN A 63 -7.80 8.58 7.83
N CYS A 64 -7.85 7.27 7.64
CA CYS A 64 -6.82 6.51 6.94
C CYS A 64 -6.92 6.69 5.44
N ASN A 65 -5.88 7.19 4.77
CA ASN A 65 -5.87 7.26 3.31
C ASN A 65 -5.00 6.17 2.68
N SER A 66 -5.65 5.11 2.21
CA SER A 66 -4.99 3.99 1.53
C SER A 66 -4.35 4.37 0.19
N TYR A 67 -4.76 5.49 -0.44
CA TYR A 67 -4.11 5.99 -1.65
C TYR A 67 -2.68 6.51 -1.38
N PHE A 68 -2.41 6.98 -0.17
CA PHE A 68 -1.08 7.46 0.23
C PHE A 68 -0.29 6.41 1.01
N PHE A 69 -0.78 5.16 1.09
CA PHE A 69 -0.18 4.08 1.89
C PHE A 69 -0.04 4.45 3.37
N ASP A 70 -0.97 5.24 3.90
CA ASP A 70 -1.05 5.50 5.33
C ASP A 70 -1.22 4.18 6.08
N LEU A 71 -0.37 3.93 7.08
CA LEU A 71 -0.61 2.85 8.02
C LEU A 71 -1.46 3.34 9.19
N CYS A 72 -2.55 2.62 9.35
CA CYS A 72 -3.53 2.64 10.42
C CYS A 72 -3.66 1.17 10.85
#